data_AF-A0A2D7ZGJ8-F1
#
_entry.id   AF-A0A2D7ZGJ8-F1
#
_cell.length_a   1.000
_cell.length_b   1.000
_cell.length_c   1.000
_cell.angle_alpha   90.00
_cell.angle_beta   90.00
_cell.angle_gamma   90.00
#
_symmetry.space_group_name_H-M   'P 1'
#
loop_
_entity.id
_entity.type
_entity.pdbx_description
1 polymer ?
#
loop_
_entity_poly.entity_id
_entity_poly.type
_entity_poly.pdbx_seq_one_letter_code
_entity_poly.pdbx_strand_id
1 'polypeptide(L)'
;MSEQTTDAMTLMKALISKMETMDAEIQTMRKSMDTPELLLKRAGFVRANTPANEDVWGDPLRGDRDSVISKAAAAIDDAGMAMPESNEAWHDMSWDDIHAMANTAAQAEGRRIDQ
;
A
#
# COMPACT_ATOMS: atom_id res chain seq x y z
N MET A 1 -18.38 -8.08 62.24
CA MET A 1 -19.15 -7.55 61.09
C MET A 1 -18.18 -7.24 59.92
N SER A 2 -17.34 -8.19 59.48
CA SER A 2 -16.12 -7.77 58.75
C SER A 2 -15.55 -8.69 57.67
N GLU A 3 -16.06 -9.91 57.47
CA GLU A 3 -15.46 -10.83 56.48
C GLU A 3 -16.45 -11.20 55.37
N GLN A 4 -17.68 -11.59 55.74
CA GLN A 4 -18.77 -11.84 54.79
C GLN A 4 -19.13 -10.64 53.92
N THR A 5 -19.07 -9.42 54.46
CA THR A 5 -19.33 -8.18 53.69
C THR A 5 -18.24 -7.90 52.67
N THR A 6 -17.01 -8.27 52.99
CA THR A 6 -15.81 -8.06 52.16
C THR A 6 -15.78 -9.06 51.00
N ASP A 7 -16.16 -10.31 51.28
CA ASP A 7 -16.32 -11.35 50.27
C ASP A 7 -17.48 -11.04 49.32
N ALA A 8 -18.63 -10.58 49.85
CA ALA A 8 -19.76 -10.11 49.05
C ALA A 8 -19.39 -8.92 48.13
N MET A 9 -18.62 -7.95 48.62
CA MET A 9 -18.12 -6.84 47.79
C MET A 9 -17.18 -7.34 46.68
N THR A 10 -16.35 -8.34 46.96
CA THR A 10 -15.43 -8.91 45.99
C THR A 10 -16.18 -9.64 44.88
N LEU A 11 -17.19 -10.43 45.24
CA LEU A 11 -18.09 -11.08 44.29
C LEU A 11 -18.89 -10.08 43.46
N MET A 12 -19.39 -8.98 44.05
CA MET A 12 -20.06 -7.92 43.30
C MET A 12 -19.12 -7.25 42.30
N LYS A 13 -17.88 -6.95 42.68
CA LYS A 13 -16.88 -6.39 41.76
C LYS A 13 -16.58 -7.35 40.60
N ALA A 14 -16.41 -8.63 40.90
CA ALA A 14 -16.20 -9.65 39.87
C ALA A 14 -17.42 -9.76 38.93
N LEU A 15 -18.63 -9.66 39.46
CA LEU A 15 -19.86 -9.66 38.67
C LEU A 15 -19.94 -8.43 37.76
N ILE A 16 -19.71 -7.23 38.30
CA ILE A 16 -19.72 -5.98 37.53
C ILE A 16 -18.69 -6.05 36.40
N SER A 17 -17.45 -6.45 36.70
CA SER A 17 -16.40 -6.59 35.69
C SER A 17 -16.77 -7.61 34.60
N LYS A 18 -17.38 -8.74 34.98
CA LYS A 18 -17.89 -9.72 34.02
C LYS A 18 -19.03 -9.18 33.17
N MET A 19 -19.96 -8.43 33.76
CA MET A 19 -21.07 -7.80 33.05
C MET A 19 -20.57 -6.74 32.05
N GLU A 20 -19.62 -5.91 32.45
CA GLU A 20 -18.98 -4.92 31.57
C GLU A 20 -18.25 -5.60 30.40
N THR A 21 -17.56 -6.71 30.66
CA THR A 21 -16.88 -7.50 29.61
C THR A 21 -17.90 -8.09 28.65
N MET A 22 -19.00 -8.64 29.17
CA MET A 22 -20.07 -9.23 28.36
C MET A 22 -20.79 -8.16 27.53
N ASP A 23 -21.02 -6.97 28.08
CA ASP A 23 -21.61 -5.85 27.35
C ASP A 23 -20.71 -5.39 26.20
N ALA A 24 -19.39 -5.33 26.42
CA ALA A 24 -18.42 -5.02 25.37
C ALA A 24 -18.43 -6.06 24.23
N GLU A 25 -18.51 -7.35 24.57
CA GLU A 25 -18.63 -8.44 23.60
C GLU A 25 -19.94 -8.35 22.81
N ILE A 26 -21.08 -8.12 23.48
CA ILE A 26 -22.38 -7.97 22.83
C ILE A 26 -22.40 -6.77 21.87
N GLN A 27 -21.84 -5.64 22.29
CA GLN A 27 -21.72 -4.46 21.40
C GLN A 27 -20.85 -4.76 20.18
N THR A 28 -19.79 -5.53 20.34
CA THR A 28 -18.91 -5.95 19.23
C THR A 28 -19.64 -6.88 18.27
N MET A 29 -20.40 -7.86 18.79
CA MET A 29 -21.24 -8.74 17.98
C MET A 29 -22.30 -7.96 17.21
N ARG A 30 -22.99 -7.00 17.86
CA ARG A 30 -23.98 -6.14 17.18
C ARG A 30 -23.37 -5.38 16.01
N LYS A 31 -22.21 -4.74 16.20
CA LYS A 31 -21.49 -4.04 15.11
C LYS A 31 -21.15 -4.97 13.94
N SER A 32 -20.81 -6.23 14.24
CA SER A 32 -20.54 -7.24 13.20
C SER A 32 -21.82 -7.67 12.47
N MET A 33 -22.96 -7.77 13.16
CA MET A 33 -24.26 -8.11 12.55
C MET A 33 -24.85 -6.93 11.76
N ASP A 34 -24.56 -5.69 12.14
CA ASP A 34 -24.97 -4.48 11.42
C ASP A 34 -24.26 -4.34 10.06
N THR A 35 -23.15 -5.05 9.86
CA THR A 35 -22.38 -5.07 8.60
C THR A 35 -22.25 -6.49 8.04
N PRO A 36 -23.37 -7.16 7.70
CA PRO A 36 -23.35 -8.56 7.28
C PRO A 36 -22.56 -8.74 5.97
N GLU A 37 -22.53 -7.72 5.11
CA GLU A 37 -21.77 -7.75 3.86
C GLU A 37 -20.26 -7.93 4.10
N LEU A 38 -19.68 -7.27 5.10
CA LEU A 38 -18.26 -7.39 5.43
C LEU A 38 -17.93 -8.78 5.98
N LEU A 39 -18.81 -9.34 6.82
CA LEU A 39 -18.68 -10.71 7.31
C LEU A 39 -18.73 -11.72 6.17
N LEU A 40 -19.70 -11.58 5.26
CA LEU A 40 -19.86 -12.47 4.13
C LEU A 40 -18.70 -12.36 3.12
N LYS A 41 -18.16 -11.15 2.91
CA LYS A 41 -16.93 -10.94 2.12
C LYS A 41 -15.72 -11.62 2.78
N ARG A 42 -15.53 -11.46 4.09
CA ARG A 42 -14.41 -12.05 4.83
C ARG A 42 -14.49 -13.57 4.94
N ALA A 43 -15.70 -14.12 5.03
CA ALA A 43 -15.97 -15.56 5.02
C ALA A 43 -15.91 -16.18 3.61
N GLY A 44 -15.70 -15.37 2.56
CA GLY A 44 -15.58 -15.84 1.19
C GLY A 44 -16.90 -16.19 0.50
N PHE A 45 -18.05 -15.87 1.11
CA PHE A 45 -19.37 -16.09 0.51
C PHE A 45 -19.74 -15.02 -0.52
N VAL A 46 -19.16 -13.82 -0.42
CA VAL A 46 -19.41 -12.71 -1.35
C VAL A 46 -18.11 -12.31 -2.02
N ARG A 47 -18.15 -12.14 -3.35
CA ARG A 47 -17.01 -11.67 -4.14
C ARG A 47 -16.63 -10.26 -3.71
N ALA A 48 -15.43 -10.08 -3.15
CA ALA A 48 -14.89 -8.76 -2.93
C ALA A 48 -14.55 -8.14 -4.29
N ASN A 49 -15.16 -7.00 -4.62
CA ASN A 49 -14.77 -6.22 -5.78
C ASN A 49 -13.72 -5.22 -5.33
N THR A 50 -12.46 -5.42 -5.73
CA THR A 50 -11.43 -4.41 -5.59
C THR A 50 -11.75 -3.30 -6.58
N PRO A 51 -11.86 -2.02 -6.16
CA PRO A 51 -12.04 -0.93 -7.10
C PRO A 51 -10.93 -0.99 -8.15
N ALA A 52 -11.32 -0.86 -9.42
CA ALA A 52 -10.37 -0.83 -10.52
C ALA A 52 -9.40 0.34 -10.31
N ASN A 53 -8.18 0.16 -10.80
CA ASN A 53 -6.95 0.93 -10.56
C ASN A 53 -7.02 2.42 -10.97
N GLU A 54 -8.20 2.91 -11.29
CA GLU A 54 -8.52 4.25 -11.77
C GLU A 54 -8.51 5.27 -10.62
N ASP A 55 -8.64 4.81 -9.37
CA ASP A 55 -8.66 5.65 -8.16
C ASP A 55 -7.41 5.43 -7.27
N VAL A 56 -6.27 5.13 -7.89
CA VAL A 56 -4.98 5.28 -7.23
C VAL A 56 -4.58 6.73 -7.44
N TRP A 57 -4.75 7.56 -6.41
CA TRP A 57 -4.20 8.90 -6.37
C TRP A 57 -2.74 8.83 -6.83
N GLY A 58 -2.42 9.54 -7.91
CA GLY A 58 -1.09 9.51 -8.50
C GLY A 58 -0.03 9.72 -7.43
N ASP A 59 0.93 8.79 -7.35
CA ASP A 59 2.02 8.83 -6.38
C ASP A 59 2.69 10.22 -6.41
N PRO A 60 2.56 11.04 -5.34
CA PRO A 60 3.08 12.40 -5.33
C PRO A 60 4.59 12.47 -5.55
N LEU A 61 5.31 11.37 -5.33
CA LEU A 61 6.74 11.27 -5.53
C LEU A 61 7.12 10.94 -6.99
N ARG A 62 6.18 10.46 -7.81
CA ARG A 62 6.43 10.09 -9.22
C ARG A 62 6.13 11.18 -10.21
N GLY A 63 5.58 12.33 -9.78
CA GLY A 63 5.17 13.41 -10.68
C GLY A 63 4.06 12.96 -11.64
N ASP A 64 3.47 13.92 -12.35
CA ASP A 64 2.48 13.60 -13.38
C ASP A 64 3.16 12.75 -14.46
N ARG A 65 2.55 11.63 -14.85
CA ARG A 65 3.19 10.63 -15.73
C ARG A 65 3.69 11.26 -17.03
N ASP A 66 2.96 12.26 -17.52
CA ASP A 66 3.29 13.00 -18.73
C ASP A 66 4.46 13.97 -18.51
N SER A 67 4.62 14.51 -17.29
CA SER A 67 5.75 15.37 -16.93
C SER A 67 7.07 14.60 -16.85
N VAL A 68 7.06 13.39 -16.30
CA VAL A 68 8.29 12.58 -16.23
C VAL A 68 8.70 12.04 -17.59
N ILE A 69 7.74 11.64 -18.43
CA ILE A 69 8.02 11.17 -19.79
C ILE A 69 8.55 12.32 -20.65
N SER A 70 7.92 13.51 -20.58
CA SER A 70 8.38 14.68 -21.34
C SER A 70 9.74 15.19 -20.87
N LYS A 71 10.04 15.16 -19.57
CA LYS A 71 11.36 15.53 -19.04
C LYS A 71 12.43 14.52 -19.44
N ALA A 72 12.12 13.23 -19.41
CA ALA A 72 13.01 12.19 -19.90
C ALA A 72 13.27 12.34 -21.41
N ALA A 73 12.23 12.56 -22.21
CA ALA A 73 12.35 12.76 -23.66
C ALA A 73 13.19 14.00 -24.00
N ALA A 74 12.98 15.12 -23.30
CA ALA A 74 13.76 16.33 -23.50
C ALA A 74 15.23 16.18 -23.08
N ALA A 75 15.50 15.44 -21.99
CA ALA A 75 16.87 15.16 -21.55
C ALA A 75 17.60 14.20 -22.51
N ILE A 76 16.88 13.27 -23.15
CA ILE A 76 17.43 12.32 -24.12
C ILE A 76 17.77 13.03 -25.45
N ASP A 77 16.91 13.94 -25.92
CA ASP A 77 17.15 14.75 -27.13
C ASP A 77 18.34 15.70 -26.96
N ASP A 78 18.44 16.37 -25.80
CA ASP A 78 19.57 17.25 -25.47
C ASP A 78 20.90 16.49 -25.29
N ALA A 79 20.83 15.22 -24.86
CA ALA A 79 21.99 14.33 -24.73
C ALA A 79 22.40 13.65 -26.05
N GLY A 80 21.68 13.87 -27.15
CA GLY A 80 21.97 13.28 -28.46
C GLY A 80 21.90 11.74 -28.47
N MET A 81 21.11 11.15 -27.57
CA MET A 81 21.03 9.70 -27.39
C MET A 81 19.80 9.12 -28.08
N ALA A 82 20.00 8.21 -29.02
CA ALA A 82 18.92 7.49 -29.68
C ALA A 82 18.50 6.30 -28.81
N MET A 83 17.33 6.41 -28.17
CA MET A 83 16.76 5.32 -27.37
C MET A 83 16.08 4.29 -28.28
N PRO A 84 16.21 2.98 -28.04
CA PRO A 84 15.54 1.96 -28.85
C PRO A 84 14.01 2.15 -28.86
N GLU A 85 13.42 2.13 -30.06
CA GLU A 85 12.00 2.41 -30.26
C GLU A 85 11.08 1.22 -29.94
N SER A 86 11.63 0.00 -29.88
CA SER A 86 10.87 -1.23 -29.65
C SER A 86 11.49 -2.11 -28.56
N ASN A 87 10.65 -2.88 -27.88
CA ASN A 87 11.10 -3.85 -26.88
C ASN A 87 12.03 -4.93 -27.47
N GLU A 88 11.84 -5.29 -28.74
CA GLU A 88 12.71 -6.23 -29.44
C GLU A 88 14.13 -5.66 -29.60
N ALA A 89 14.24 -4.38 -29.97
CA ALA A 89 15.52 -3.70 -30.07
C ALA A 89 16.27 -3.62 -28.72
N TRP A 90 15.56 -3.56 -27.60
CA TRP A 90 16.17 -3.66 -26.27
C TRP A 90 16.75 -5.04 -25.98
N HIS A 91 16.13 -6.11 -26.48
CA HIS A 91 16.60 -7.48 -26.29
C HIS A 91 17.78 -7.84 -27.20
N ASP A 92 17.98 -7.12 -28.30
CA ASP A 92 19.10 -7.30 -29.21
C ASP A 92 20.38 -6.58 -28.76
N MET A 93 20.28 -5.66 -27.79
CA MET A 93 21.43 -4.95 -27.24
C MET A 93 22.23 -5.82 -26.26
N SER A 94 23.55 -5.66 -26.29
CA SER A 94 24.39 -6.31 -25.28
C SER A 94 24.26 -5.60 -23.94
N TRP A 95 24.52 -6.34 -22.86
CA TRP A 95 24.53 -5.77 -21.50
C TRP A 95 25.52 -4.61 -21.35
N ASP A 96 26.66 -4.66 -22.06
CA ASP A 96 27.66 -3.59 -22.06
C ASP A 96 27.11 -2.31 -22.72
N ASP A 97 26.37 -2.45 -23.82
CA ASP A 97 25.76 -1.33 -24.54
C ASP A 97 24.66 -0.65 -23.70
N ILE A 98 23.85 -1.44 -22.98
CA ILE A 98 22.81 -0.94 -22.08
C ILE A 98 23.44 -0.17 -20.91
N HIS A 99 24.55 -0.66 -20.35
CA HIS A 99 25.27 0.03 -19.27
C HIS A 99 25.96 1.31 -19.75
N ALA A 100 26.57 1.29 -20.94
CA ALA A 100 27.13 2.49 -21.55
C ALA A 100 26.05 3.57 -21.76
N MET A 101 24.86 3.16 -22.24
CA MET A 101 23.71 4.04 -22.41
C MET A 101 23.22 4.62 -21.06
N ALA A 102 23.08 3.78 -20.04
CA ALA A 102 22.68 4.23 -18.70
C ALA A 102 23.67 5.23 -18.08
N ASN A 103 24.97 5.01 -18.30
CA ASN A 103 26.03 5.90 -17.83
C ASN A 103 26.00 7.26 -18.54
N THR A 104 25.81 7.29 -19.87
CA THR A 104 25.68 8.55 -20.61
C THR A 104 24.44 9.34 -20.15
N ALA A 105 23.32 8.67 -19.88
CA ALA A 105 22.13 9.31 -19.33
C ALA A 105 22.36 9.86 -17.91
N ALA A 106 23.04 9.10 -17.03
CA ALA A 106 23.38 9.56 -15.69
C ALA A 106 24.31 10.79 -15.70
N GLN A 107 25.26 10.83 -16.64
CA GLN A 107 26.14 11.99 -16.88
C GLN A 107 25.35 13.23 -17.33
N ALA A 108 24.42 13.09 -18.27
CA ALA A 108 23.57 14.18 -18.74
C ALA A 108 22.68 14.74 -17.62
N GLU A 109 22.22 13.88 -16.70
CA GLU A 109 21.43 14.27 -15.53
C GLU A 109 22.27 14.79 -14.34
N GLY A 110 23.61 14.79 -14.45
CA GLY A 110 24.52 15.22 -13.38
C GLY A 110 24.61 14.25 -12.18
N ARG A 111 24.19 12.99 -12.36
CA ARG A 111 24.28 11.94 -11.35
C ARG A 111 25.70 11.36 -11.30
N ARG A 112 26.16 10.97 -10.11
CA ARG A 112 27.44 10.25 -9.95
C ARG A 112 27.31 8.86 -10.57
N ILE A 113 28.28 8.51 -11.40
CA ILE A 113 28.44 7.16 -11.95
C ILE A 113 29.44 6.44 -11.06
N ASP A 114 28.97 5.42 -10.38
CA ASP A 114 29.83 4.53 -9.62
C ASP A 114 30.43 3.52 -10.61
N GLN A 115 31.76 3.53 -10.73
CA GLN A 115 32.54 2.64 -11.61
C GLN A 115 32.71 1.26 -10.98
#